data_AF-A0A2V8RP47-F1
#
_entry.id   AF-A0A2V8RP47-F1
#
_cell.length_a   1.000
_cell.length_b   1.000
_cell.length_c   1.000
_cell.angle_alpha   90.00
_cell.angle_beta   90.00
_cell.angle_gamma   90.00
#
_symmetry.space_group_name_H-M   'P 1'
#
loop_
_entity.id
_entity.type
_entity.pdbx_description
1 polymer ?
#
loop_
_entity_poly.entity_id
_entity_poly.type
_entity_poly.pdbx_seq_one_letter_code
_entity_poly.pdbx_strand_id
1 'polypeptide(L)'
;MRTENIYDRYNWNTIFFVTLFHVLAVVSLFYFSWANLTAALITWWAAGSLGIGVGYHRLLTHRGFKVPKWLEYSLSTLGTLAMQSGPLTWVTTHRVHHAFTETDKDPHSPRNGTY
;
A
#
# COMPACT_ATOMS: atom_id res chain seq x y z
N MET A 1 16.27 6.32 26.03
CA MET A 1 16.48 6.62 24.60
C MET A 1 17.06 5.38 23.95
N ARG A 2 16.30 4.70 23.08
CA ARG A 2 16.83 3.60 22.28
C ARG A 2 17.61 4.26 21.14
N THR A 3 18.92 4.12 21.15
CA THR A 3 19.77 4.53 20.02
C THR A 3 19.42 3.60 18.86
N GLU A 4 18.61 4.06 17.93
CA GLU A 4 18.39 3.33 16.70
C GLU A 4 19.70 3.28 15.93
N ASN A 5 20.09 2.07 15.55
CA ASN A 5 21.33 1.81 14.87
C ASN A 5 21.21 2.39 13.45
N ILE A 6 22.14 3.26 13.06
CA ILE A 6 22.15 3.93 11.74
C ILE A 6 22.17 2.95 10.55
N TYR A 7 22.42 1.66 10.82
CA TYR A 7 22.38 0.55 9.87
C TYR A 7 20.97 0.04 9.52
N ASP A 8 19.91 0.41 10.27
CA ASP A 8 18.51 0.06 9.96
C ASP A 8 17.79 1.11 9.09
N ARG A 9 18.54 2.01 8.45
CA ARG A 9 17.97 3.13 7.67
C ARG A 9 17.18 2.66 6.43
N TYR A 10 17.44 1.45 5.94
CA TYR A 10 16.89 0.93 4.69
C TYR A 10 16.14 -0.37 4.90
N ASN A 11 14.86 -0.39 4.51
CA ASN A 11 14.08 -1.62 4.43
C ASN A 11 14.42 -2.35 3.13
N TRP A 12 15.42 -3.23 3.18
CA TRP A 12 15.90 -4.00 2.02
C TRP A 12 14.82 -4.87 1.36
N ASN A 13 13.86 -5.37 2.14
CA ASN A 13 12.72 -6.12 1.58
C ASN A 13 11.87 -5.20 0.70
N THR A 14 11.48 -4.03 1.22
CA THR A 14 10.73 -3.04 0.44
C THR A 14 11.50 -2.59 -0.79
N ILE A 15 12.79 -2.28 -0.65
CA ILE A 15 13.65 -1.88 -1.78
C ILE A 15 13.64 -2.97 -2.85
N PHE A 16 13.92 -4.22 -2.47
CA PHE A 16 13.95 -5.34 -3.41
C PHE A 16 12.62 -5.51 -4.17
N PHE A 17 11.49 -5.58 -3.47
CA PHE A 17 10.19 -5.79 -4.10
C PHE A 17 9.75 -4.61 -4.97
N VAL A 18 9.99 -3.37 -4.53
CA VAL A 18 9.66 -2.17 -5.31
C VAL A 18 10.54 -2.08 -6.55
N THR A 19 11.85 -2.32 -6.43
CA THR A 19 12.76 -2.35 -7.59
C THR A 19 12.36 -3.45 -8.57
N LEU A 20 12.08 -4.67 -8.09
CA LEU A 20 11.61 -5.77 -8.93
C LEU A 20 10.31 -5.42 -9.66
N PHE A 21 9.34 -4.82 -8.98
CA PHE A 21 8.09 -4.36 -9.59
C PHE A 21 8.33 -3.38 -10.74
N HIS A 22 9.23 -2.41 -10.56
CA HIS A 22 9.54 -1.42 -11.60
C HIS A 22 10.30 -2.04 -12.78
N VAL A 23 11.24 -2.96 -12.52
CA VAL A 23 11.93 -3.70 -13.60
C VAL A 23 10.91 -4.49 -14.42
N LEU A 24 10.00 -5.22 -13.77
CA LEU A 24 8.94 -5.97 -14.44
C LEU A 24 7.97 -5.05 -15.21
N ALA A 25 7.67 -3.86 -14.67
CA ALA A 25 6.86 -2.87 -15.36
C ALA A 25 7.52 -2.42 -16.68
N VAL A 26 8.83 -2.15 -16.68
CA VAL A 26 9.57 -1.82 -17.91
C VAL A 26 9.59 -2.99 -18.89
N VAL A 27 9.83 -4.21 -18.39
CA VAL A 27 9.79 -5.42 -19.23
C VAL A 27 8.41 -5.63 -19.85
N SER A 28 7.33 -5.32 -19.12
CA SER A 28 5.95 -5.51 -19.60
C SER A 28 5.62 -4.70 -20.87
N LEU A 29 6.34 -3.61 -21.12
CA LEU A 29 6.18 -2.79 -22.33
C LEU A 29 6.44 -3.58 -23.63
N PHE A 30 7.28 -4.62 -23.57
CA PHE A 30 7.59 -5.49 -24.71
C PHE A 30 6.57 -6.63 -24.91
N TYR A 31 5.61 -6.79 -23.98
CA TYR A 31 4.57 -7.82 -24.01
C TYR A 31 3.18 -7.21 -24.17
N PHE A 32 3.09 -6.08 -24.87
CA PHE A 32 1.84 -5.38 -25.08
C PHE A 32 0.83 -6.25 -25.84
N SER A 33 -0.38 -6.32 -25.29
CA SER A 33 -1.59 -6.74 -26.00
C SER A 33 -2.78 -6.02 -25.39
N TRP A 34 -3.85 -5.86 -26.16
CA TRP A 34 -5.10 -5.28 -25.63
C TRP A 34 -5.66 -6.09 -24.45
N ALA A 35 -5.48 -7.42 -24.46
CA ALA A 35 -5.86 -8.28 -23.35
C ALA A 35 -5.04 -7.97 -22.08
N ASN A 36 -3.71 -7.84 -22.20
CA ASN A 36 -2.83 -7.52 -21.08
C ASN A 36 -3.09 -6.12 -20.54
N LEU A 37 -3.30 -5.13 -21.41
CA LEU A 37 -3.66 -3.78 -20.99
C LEU A 37 -5.00 -3.77 -20.23
N THR A 38 -6.00 -4.48 -20.74
CA THR A 38 -7.31 -4.58 -20.09
C THR A 38 -7.20 -5.25 -18.72
N ALA A 39 -6.47 -6.36 -18.62
CA ALA A 39 -6.20 -7.03 -17.36
C ALA A 39 -5.48 -6.08 -16.37
N ALA A 40 -4.44 -5.38 -16.83
CA ALA A 40 -3.70 -4.42 -16.02
C ALA A 40 -4.60 -3.30 -15.47
N LEU A 41 -5.47 -2.71 -16.31
CA LEU A 41 -6.39 -1.66 -15.90
C LEU A 41 -7.43 -2.16 -14.88
N ILE A 42 -8.00 -3.34 -15.11
CA ILE A 42 -8.96 -3.96 -14.17
C ILE A 42 -8.29 -4.23 -12.83
N THR A 43 -7.11 -4.85 -12.84
CA THR A 43 -6.37 -5.16 -11.62
C THR A 43 -5.95 -3.89 -10.89
N TRP A 44 -5.43 -2.88 -11.60
CA TRP A 44 -5.05 -1.60 -11.02
C TRP A 44 -6.23 -0.91 -10.33
N TRP A 45 -7.37 -0.82 -11.02
CA TRP A 45 -8.57 -0.19 -10.46
C TRP A 45 -9.13 -0.99 -9.27
N ALA A 46 -9.21 -2.31 -9.38
CA ALA A 46 -9.72 -3.17 -8.30
C ALA A 46 -8.81 -3.12 -7.06
N ALA A 47 -7.49 -3.20 -7.24
CA ALA A 47 -6.54 -3.15 -6.14
C ALA A 47 -6.51 -1.76 -5.46
N GLY A 48 -6.45 -0.69 -6.26
CA GLY A 48 -6.36 0.68 -5.73
C GLY A 48 -7.69 1.19 -5.16
N SER A 49 -8.77 1.10 -5.93
CA SER A 49 -10.05 1.69 -5.55
C SER A 49 -10.80 0.82 -4.54
N LEU A 50 -11.01 -0.47 -4.86
CA LEU A 50 -11.77 -1.37 -3.99
C LEU A 50 -10.91 -1.88 -2.84
N GLY A 51 -9.69 -2.33 -3.13
CA GLY A 51 -8.76 -2.87 -2.14
C GLY A 51 -8.27 -1.82 -1.15
N ILE A 52 -7.49 -0.85 -1.61
CA ILE A 52 -6.93 0.20 -0.74
C ILE A 52 -7.99 1.22 -0.33
N GLY A 53 -8.68 1.83 -1.30
CA GLY A 53 -9.60 2.94 -1.04
C GLY A 53 -10.82 2.56 -0.20
N VAL A 54 -11.53 1.50 -0.58
CA VAL A 54 -12.72 1.03 0.13
C VAL A 54 -12.35 0.08 1.28
N GLY A 55 -11.52 -0.92 1.02
CA GLY A 55 -11.12 -1.95 1.99
C GLY A 55 -10.20 -1.42 3.09
N TYR A 56 -8.93 -1.18 2.79
CA TYR A 56 -7.94 -0.86 3.83
C TYR A 56 -8.22 0.49 4.49
N HIS A 57 -8.52 1.51 3.70
CA HIS A 57 -8.69 2.87 4.17
C HIS A 57 -10.04 3.08 4.86
N ARG A 58 -11.16 3.04 4.11
CA ARG A 58 -12.47 3.40 4.67
C ARG A 58 -13.04 2.33 5.62
N LEU A 59 -12.96 1.06 5.25
CA LEU A 59 -13.52 -0.05 6.02
C LEU A 59 -12.62 -0.42 7.22
N LEU A 60 -11.38 -0.83 6.99
CA LEU A 60 -10.52 -1.35 8.07
C LEU A 60 -9.92 -0.25 8.95
N THR A 61 -9.43 0.84 8.36
CA THR A 61 -8.76 1.89 9.11
C THR A 61 -9.75 2.79 9.83
N HIS A 62 -10.65 3.44 9.09
CA HIS A 62 -11.59 4.41 9.63
C HIS A 62 -12.86 3.79 10.20
N ARG A 63 -13.12 2.50 9.95
CA ARG A 63 -14.35 1.81 10.39
C ARG A 63 -15.61 2.58 9.96
N GLY A 64 -15.57 3.18 8.76
CA GLY A 64 -16.62 4.08 8.28
C GLY A 64 -17.96 3.41 7.99
N PHE A 65 -17.97 2.09 7.84
CA PHE A 65 -19.18 1.28 7.65
C PHE A 65 -18.92 -0.18 8.07
N LYS A 66 -20.00 -0.98 8.16
CA LYS A 66 -19.95 -2.42 8.46
C LYS A 66 -20.41 -3.22 7.25
N VAL A 67 -19.76 -4.35 7.00
CA VAL A 67 -20.12 -5.30 5.93
C VAL A 67 -20.10 -6.74 6.46
N PRO A 68 -20.74 -7.70 5.78
CA PRO A 68 -20.56 -9.11 6.06
C PRO A 68 -19.09 -9.56 5.89
N LYS A 69 -18.67 -10.60 6.64
CA LYS A 69 -17.26 -11.04 6.65
C LYS A 69 -16.71 -11.48 5.30
N TRP A 70 -17.53 -12.09 4.45
CA TRP A 70 -17.10 -12.47 3.10
C TRP A 70 -16.69 -11.24 2.29
N LEU A 71 -17.41 -10.12 2.40
CA LEU A 71 -17.11 -8.90 1.66
C LEU A 71 -15.89 -8.18 2.27
N GLU A 72 -15.77 -8.16 3.60
CA GLU A 72 -14.58 -7.65 4.30
C GLU A 72 -13.31 -8.37 3.81
N TYR A 73 -13.34 -9.71 3.73
CA TYR A 73 -12.21 -10.51 3.26
C TYR A 73 -11.95 -10.35 1.77
N SER A 74 -12.98 -10.25 0.92
CA SER A 74 -12.83 -10.00 -0.51
C SER A 74 -12.14 -8.65 -0.77
N LEU A 75 -12.62 -7.57 -0.13
CA LEU A 75 -12.00 -6.25 -0.24
C LEU A 75 -10.56 -6.26 0.32
N SER A 76 -10.34 -6.95 1.44
CA SER A 76 -9.01 -7.03 2.05
C SER A 76 -8.02 -7.79 1.16
N THR A 77 -8.49 -8.83 0.47
CA THR A 77 -7.69 -9.60 -0.51
C THR A 77 -7.38 -8.76 -1.74
N LEU A 78 -8.34 -7.98 -2.25
CA LEU A 78 -8.05 -7.04 -3.35
C LEU A 78 -6.97 -6.03 -2.96
N GLY A 79 -6.93 -5.59 -1.70
CA GLY A 79 -5.90 -4.69 -1.20
C GLY A 79 -4.47 -5.27 -1.27
N THR A 80 -4.29 -6.58 -1.15
CA THR A 80 -2.96 -7.19 -1.21
C THR A 80 -2.35 -7.11 -2.61
N LEU A 81 -3.19 -7.03 -3.65
CA LEU A 81 -2.75 -6.85 -5.03
C LEU A 81 -2.07 -5.50 -5.27
N ALA A 82 -2.28 -4.51 -4.40
CA ALA A 82 -1.64 -3.20 -4.50
C ALA A 82 -0.19 -3.18 -3.99
N MET A 83 0.29 -4.27 -3.37
CA MET A 83 1.65 -4.41 -2.85
C MET A 83 2.07 -3.33 -1.83
N GLN A 84 1.13 -2.77 -1.08
CA GLN A 84 1.38 -1.71 -0.07
C GLN A 84 1.53 -2.26 1.36
N SER A 85 2.14 -3.44 1.54
CA SER A 85 2.09 -4.23 2.79
C SER A 85 0.73 -4.85 3.11
N GLY A 86 0.69 -5.74 4.10
CA GLY A 86 -0.54 -6.40 4.54
C GLY A 86 -1.51 -5.47 5.29
N PRO A 87 -2.78 -5.89 5.47
CA PRO A 87 -3.83 -5.04 6.01
C PRO A 87 -3.53 -4.53 7.43
N LEU A 88 -2.91 -5.36 8.28
CA LEU A 88 -2.58 -4.98 9.66
C LEU A 88 -1.53 -3.86 9.69
N THR A 89 -0.46 -4.01 8.91
CA THR A 89 0.62 -3.02 8.83
C THR A 89 0.10 -1.73 8.23
N TRP A 90 -0.60 -1.80 7.10
CA TRP A 90 -1.16 -0.61 6.44
C TRP A 90 -2.11 0.17 7.37
N VAL A 91 -3.06 -0.51 8.01
CA VAL A 91 -4.02 0.11 8.94
C VAL A 91 -3.30 0.75 10.13
N THR A 92 -2.31 0.07 10.71
CA THR A 92 -1.55 0.59 11.85
C THR A 92 -0.79 1.86 11.45
N THR A 93 -0.02 1.80 10.36
CA THR A 93 0.74 2.95 9.85
C THR A 93 -0.18 4.13 9.53
N HIS A 94 -1.31 3.89 8.86
CA HIS A 94 -2.25 4.95 8.50
C HIS A 94 -2.90 5.61 9.73
N ARG A 95 -3.21 4.83 10.77
CA ARG A 95 -3.70 5.38 12.05
C ARG A 95 -2.63 6.20 12.77
N VAL A 96 -1.37 5.77 12.75
CA VAL A 96 -0.25 6.53 13.32
C VAL A 96 -0.08 7.86 12.57
N HIS A 97 -0.10 7.82 11.24
CA HIS A 97 -0.08 9.03 10.40
C HIS A 97 -1.18 10.03 10.79
N HIS A 98 -2.43 9.58 10.92
CA HIS A 98 -3.53 10.45 11.34
C HIS A 98 -3.42 10.96 12.80
N ALA A 99 -2.87 10.16 13.71
CA ALA A 99 -2.74 10.54 15.12
C ALA A 99 -1.60 11.55 15.35
N PHE A 100 -0.59 11.55 14.49
CA PHE A 100 0.65 12.29 14.69
C PHE A 100 1.03 13.18 13.50
N THR A 101 0.08 13.51 12.63
CA THR A 101 0.29 14.24 11.38
C THR A 101 1.20 15.46 11.58
N GLU A 102 2.18 15.63 10.68
CA GLU A 102 3.17 16.73 10.71
C GLU A 102 4.08 16.80 11.96
N THR A 103 4.18 15.70 12.72
CA THR A 103 5.16 15.55 13.80
C THR A 103 6.23 14.52 13.45
N ASP A 104 7.31 14.48 14.22
CA ASP A 104 8.40 13.49 14.05
C ASP A 104 7.94 12.02 14.17
N LYS A 105 6.74 11.79 14.70
CA LYS A 105 6.14 10.45 14.85
C LYS A 105 5.29 10.03 13.65
N ASP A 106 5.06 10.93 12.70
CA ASP A 106 4.33 10.61 11.48
C ASP A 106 5.24 9.85 10.50
N PRO A 107 4.96 8.57 10.19
CA PRO A 107 5.78 7.76 9.28
C PRO A 107 5.80 8.29 7.84
N HIS A 108 4.86 9.18 7.49
CA HIS A 108 4.74 9.80 6.16
C HIS A 108 4.81 11.33 6.23
N SER A 109 5.47 11.90 7.25
CA SER A 109 5.56 13.36 7.35
C SER A 109 6.22 13.95 6.09
N PRO A 110 5.56 14.90 5.40
CA PRO A 110 6.14 15.59 4.26
C PRO A 110 7.33 16.47 4.66
N ARG A 111 7.49 16.80 5.95
CA ARG A 111 8.62 17.59 6.47
C ARG A 111 9.97 16.89 6.32
N ASN A 112 9.96 15.56 6.20
CA ASN A 112 11.16 14.74 6.10
C ASN A 112 11.58 14.44 4.65
N GLY A 113 10.80 14.90 3.65
CA GLY A 113 11.05 14.67 2.23
C GLY A 113 11.67 15.86 1.50
N THR A 114 12.25 15.62 0.33
CA THR A 114 12.75 16.66 -0.60
C THR A 114 11.77 16.96 -1.75
N TYR A 115 10.58 16.37 -1.73
CA TYR A 115 9.52 16.48 -2.74
C TYR A 115 8.16 16.18 -2.11
#